data_AF-R0INE1-F1
#
_entry.id   AF-R0INE1-F1
#
_cell.length_a   1.000
_cell.length_b   1.000
_cell.length_c   1.000
_cell.angle_alpha   90.00
_cell.angle_beta   90.00
_cell.angle_gamma   90.00
#
_symmetry.space_group_name_H-M   'P 1'
#
loop_
_entity.id
_entity.type
_entity.pdbx_description
1 polymer ?
#
loop_
_entity_poly.entity_id
_entity_poly.type
_entity_poly.pdbx_seq_one_letter_code
_entity_poly.pdbx_strand_id
1 'polypeptide(L)'
;MTIPTRARFCIECGIWISSDLDWDKHCKQHTRSPNIIYGPITSEGILAAPRRCPYCIAEGNFVQMENAGHYFEHIEEHINSQFDKGVRGCPHYSCKSQQYSKKSLRDHFNTAHGIALP
;
A
#
# COMPACT_ATOMS: atom_id res chain seq x y z
N MET A 1 -27.52 -21.34 -10.55
CA MET A 1 -26.26 -20.78 -11.06
C MET A 1 -25.45 -20.35 -9.83
N THR A 2 -24.46 -21.15 -9.41
CA THR A 2 -23.63 -20.83 -8.22
C THR A 2 -22.42 -20.05 -8.71
N ILE A 3 -22.39 -18.74 -8.44
CA ILE A 3 -21.22 -17.91 -8.68
C ILE A 3 -20.11 -18.46 -7.75
N PRO A 4 -18.92 -18.82 -8.24
CA PRO A 4 -17.82 -19.22 -7.38
C PRO A 4 -17.45 -18.03 -6.50
N THR A 5 -17.87 -18.05 -5.25
CA THR A 5 -17.41 -17.11 -4.24
C THR A 5 -15.98 -17.48 -3.87
N ARG A 6 -14.99 -16.87 -4.54
CA ARG A 6 -13.60 -17.01 -4.12
C ARG A 6 -13.46 -16.34 -2.76
N ALA A 7 -13.34 -17.15 -1.71
CA ALA A 7 -13.01 -16.64 -0.39
C ALA A 7 -11.62 -16.00 -0.44
N ARG A 8 -11.48 -14.80 0.12
CA ARG A 8 -10.21 -14.07 0.20
C ARG A 8 -9.84 -13.84 1.66
N PHE A 9 -8.57 -14.03 1.98
CA PHE A 9 -8.05 -13.74 3.31
C PHE A 9 -7.51 -12.31 3.35
N CYS A 10 -7.96 -11.51 4.33
CA CYS A 10 -7.36 -10.20 4.60
C CYS A 10 -6.19 -10.37 5.58
N ILE A 11 -4.98 -10.08 5.13
CA ILE A 11 -3.75 -10.17 5.95
C ILE A 11 -3.79 -9.15 7.09
N GLU A 12 -4.32 -7.94 6.85
CA GLU A 12 -4.36 -6.85 7.84
C GLU A 12 -5.34 -7.12 8.99
N CYS A 13 -6.43 -7.85 8.73
CA CYS A 13 -7.47 -8.15 9.72
C CYS A 13 -7.43 -9.59 10.23
N GLY A 14 -6.73 -10.51 9.55
CA GLY A 14 -6.68 -11.91 9.93
C GLY A 14 -8.00 -12.66 9.72
N ILE A 15 -8.81 -12.27 8.74
CA ILE A 15 -10.16 -12.82 8.52
C ILE A 15 -10.36 -13.32 7.08
N TRP A 16 -11.22 -14.33 6.93
CA TRP A 16 -11.72 -14.80 5.63
C TRP A 16 -12.99 -14.05 5.24
N ILE A 17 -13.04 -13.61 3.98
CA ILE A 17 -14.17 -12.89 3.41
C ILE A 17 -14.71 -13.72 2.25
N SER A 18 -15.96 -14.14 2.37
CA SER A 18 -16.55 -15.18 1.53
C SER A 18 -17.21 -14.66 0.25
N SER A 19 -17.11 -13.37 -0.08
CA SER A 19 -17.65 -12.84 -1.34
C SER A 19 -16.81 -11.70 -1.87
N ASP A 20 -16.75 -11.53 -3.19
CA ASP A 20 -16.04 -10.41 -3.80
C ASP A 20 -16.67 -9.05 -3.44
N LEU A 21 -17.99 -9.00 -3.23
CA LEU A 21 -18.69 -7.79 -2.80
C LEU A 21 -18.27 -7.39 -1.38
N ASP A 22 -18.20 -8.35 -0.46
CA ASP A 22 -17.77 -8.08 0.91
C ASP A 22 -16.28 -7.77 0.96
N TRP A 23 -15.48 -8.38 0.08
CA TRP A 23 -14.07 -8.04 -0.09
C TRP A 23 -13.89 -6.59 -0.53
N ASP A 24 -14.59 -6.14 -1.57
CA ASP A 24 -14.52 -4.76 -2.04
C ASP A 24 -14.93 -3.75 -0.94
N LYS A 25 -16.03 -4.05 -0.24
CA LYS A 25 -16.47 -3.23 0.91
C LYS A 25 -15.42 -3.19 2.02
N HIS A 26 -14.81 -4.33 2.33
CA HIS A 26 -13.77 -4.44 3.34
C HIS A 26 -12.50 -3.67 2.96
N CYS A 27 -12.04 -3.80 1.71
CA CYS A 27 -10.92 -3.03 1.17
C CYS A 27 -11.14 -1.52 1.33
N LYS A 28 -12.36 -1.03 1.06
CA LYS A 28 -12.74 0.39 1.26
C LYS A 28 -12.72 0.82 2.73
N GLN A 29 -12.84 -0.09 3.69
CA GLN A 29 -12.69 0.26 5.11
C GLN A 29 -11.23 0.55 5.46
N HIS A 30 -10.27 -0.17 4.86
CA HIS A 30 -8.84 0.07 5.08
C HIS A 30 -8.39 1.45 4.62
N THR A 31 -9.04 2.03 3.61
CA THR A 31 -8.66 3.35 3.08
C THR A 31 -9.17 4.50 3.93
N ARG A 32 -10.21 4.27 4.75
CA ARG A 32 -10.77 5.27 5.68
C ARG A 32 -9.97 5.45 6.97
N SER A 33 -9.11 4.48 7.30
CA SER A 33 -8.21 4.55 8.45
C SER A 33 -6.76 4.45 7.99
N PRO A 34 -6.25 5.48 7.29
CA PRO A 34 -4.89 5.49 6.78
C PRO A 34 -3.88 5.55 7.94
N ASN A 35 -3.01 4.56 8.02
CA ASN A 35 -1.89 4.52 8.97
C ASN A 35 -0.79 5.50 8.51
N ILE A 36 0.18 5.78 9.38
CA ILE A 36 1.40 6.51 9.02
C ILE A 36 2.45 5.53 8.48
N ILE A 37 2.51 4.32 9.04
CA ILE A 37 3.50 3.31 8.63
C ILE A 37 2.90 2.43 7.54
N TYR A 38 3.54 2.46 6.36
CA TYR A 38 3.11 1.75 5.16
C TYR A 38 4.08 0.67 4.72
N GLY A 39 5.31 0.65 5.23
CA GLY A 39 6.29 -0.34 4.85
C GLY A 39 6.07 -1.71 5.48
N PRO A 40 6.70 -2.76 4.93
CA PRO A 40 6.51 -4.15 5.37
C PRO A 40 6.71 -4.35 6.87
N ILE A 41 5.92 -5.26 7.47
CA ILE A 41 6.15 -5.76 8.84
C ILE A 41 6.89 -7.08 8.74
N THR A 42 8.03 -7.17 9.41
CA THR A 42 8.73 -8.43 9.65
C THR A 42 8.68 -8.80 11.12
N SER A 43 8.60 -10.09 11.41
CA SER A 43 8.68 -10.67 12.75
C SER A 43 9.62 -11.87 12.68
N GLU A 44 10.67 -11.89 13.50
CA GLU A 44 11.70 -12.96 13.48
C GLU A 44 12.29 -13.21 12.08
N GLY A 45 12.46 -12.15 11.29
CA GLY A 45 12.97 -12.23 9.91
C GLY A 45 11.95 -12.70 8.86
N ILE A 46 10.73 -13.05 9.27
CA ILE A 46 9.64 -13.48 8.38
C ILE A 46 8.74 -12.29 8.04
N LEU A 47 8.37 -12.15 6.77
CA LEU A 47 7.41 -11.16 6.33
C LEU A 47 6.01 -11.49 6.90
N ALA A 48 5.56 -10.71 7.88
CA ALA A 48 4.24 -10.84 8.46
C ALA A 48 3.17 -10.14 7.60
N ALA A 49 3.51 -8.99 7.02
CA ALA A 49 2.65 -8.30 6.06
C ALA A 49 3.48 -7.40 5.13
N PRO A 50 3.31 -7.46 3.80
CA PRO A 50 3.97 -6.53 2.86
C PRO A 50 3.49 -5.08 3.00
N ARG A 51 2.34 -4.87 3.66
CA ARG A 51 1.68 -3.58 3.97
C ARG A 51 1.13 -2.83 2.73
N ARG A 52 0.65 -1.58 2.94
CA ARG A 52 -0.22 -0.84 2.02
C ARG A 52 0.57 0.17 1.18
N CYS A 53 0.21 0.32 -0.09
CA CYS A 53 0.77 1.36 -0.95
C CYS A 53 0.20 2.75 -0.58
N PRO A 54 1.03 3.76 -0.28
CA PRO A 54 0.54 5.08 0.11
C PRO A 54 -0.19 5.80 -1.03
N TYR A 55 0.14 5.49 -2.30
CA TYR A 55 -0.56 6.03 -3.47
C TYR A 55 -1.96 5.44 -3.63
N CYS A 56 -2.09 4.11 -3.60
CA CYS A 56 -3.41 3.47 -3.67
C CYS A 56 -4.33 3.97 -2.56
N ILE A 57 -3.83 4.09 -1.33
CA ILE A 57 -4.62 4.56 -0.21
C ILE A 57 -5.10 6.01 -0.45
N ALA A 58 -4.25 6.88 -0.99
CA ALA A 58 -4.64 8.25 -1.34
C ALA A 58 -5.72 8.29 -2.44
N GLU A 59 -5.73 7.31 -3.35
CA GLU A 59 -6.76 7.13 -4.38
C GLU A 59 -8.01 6.38 -3.88
N GLY A 60 -8.07 6.03 -2.58
CA GLY A 60 -9.19 5.29 -2.01
C GLY A 60 -9.19 3.80 -2.36
N ASN A 61 -8.06 3.26 -2.81
CA ASN A 61 -7.86 1.87 -3.18
C ASN A 61 -7.01 1.12 -2.13
N PHE A 62 -7.40 -0.12 -1.82
CA PHE A 62 -6.57 -1.04 -1.04
C PHE A 62 -6.19 -2.23 -1.91
N VAL A 63 -4.89 -2.44 -2.06
CA VAL A 63 -4.32 -3.56 -2.79
C VAL A 63 -3.55 -4.43 -1.80
N GLN A 64 -4.01 -5.66 -1.61
CA GLN A 64 -3.26 -6.66 -0.85
C GLN A 64 -2.21 -7.29 -1.75
N MET A 65 -0.94 -7.11 -1.41
CA MET A 65 0.17 -7.80 -2.06
C MET A 65 0.54 -9.06 -1.27
N GLU A 66 1.03 -10.08 -1.96
CA GLU A 66 1.34 -11.38 -1.35
C GLU A 66 2.82 -11.51 -0.98
N ASN A 67 3.70 -10.68 -1.55
CA ASN A 67 5.13 -10.68 -1.27
C ASN A 67 5.73 -9.28 -1.34
N ALA A 68 6.91 -9.11 -0.73
CA ALA A 68 7.61 -7.82 -0.65
C ALA A 68 8.14 -7.32 -2.01
N GLY A 69 8.55 -8.22 -2.91
CA GLY A 69 9.06 -7.84 -4.23
C GLY A 69 8.00 -7.12 -5.06
N HIS A 70 6.82 -7.72 -5.19
CA HIS A 70 5.66 -7.10 -5.87
C HIS A 70 5.25 -5.78 -5.20
N TYR A 71 5.38 -5.68 -3.87
CA TYR A 71 5.10 -4.44 -3.15
C TYR A 71 6.07 -3.31 -3.52
N PHE A 72 7.37 -3.59 -3.61
CA PHE A 72 8.37 -2.60 -4.00
C PHE A 72 8.23 -2.17 -5.45
N GLU A 73 8.06 -3.14 -6.37
CA GLU A 73 7.84 -2.87 -7.79
C GLU A 73 6.63 -1.96 -8.00
N HIS A 74 5.51 -2.27 -7.34
CA HIS A 74 4.29 -1.47 -7.42
C HIS A 74 4.47 -0.02 -6.94
N ILE A 75 5.21 0.20 -5.85
CA ILE A 75 5.46 1.56 -5.37
C ILE A 75 6.39 2.31 -6.34
N GLU A 76 7.39 1.63 -6.88
CA GLU A 76 8.29 2.21 -7.89
C GLU A 76 7.54 2.61 -9.17
N GLU A 77 6.59 1.80 -9.63
CA GLU A 77 5.70 2.16 -10.74
C GLU A 77 4.93 3.45 -10.47
N HIS A 78 4.36 3.59 -9.27
CA HIS A 78 3.69 4.83 -8.87
C HIS A 78 4.65 6.02 -8.82
N ILE A 79 5.84 5.88 -8.23
CA ILE A 79 6.85 6.94 -8.20
C ILE A 79 7.19 7.37 -9.62
N ASN A 80 7.47 6.43 -10.52
CA ASN A 80 7.84 6.74 -11.89
C ASN A 80 6.69 7.44 -12.63
N SER A 81 5.48 6.88 -12.58
CA SER A 81 4.30 7.46 -13.23
C SER A 81 3.96 8.87 -12.74
N GLN A 82 4.08 9.13 -11.44
CA GLN A 82 3.79 10.43 -10.86
C GLN A 82 4.85 11.47 -11.26
N PHE A 83 6.13 11.09 -11.28
CA PHE A 83 7.20 11.97 -11.73
C PHE A 83 7.08 12.34 -13.21
N ASP A 84 6.65 11.40 -14.06
CA ASP A 84 6.40 11.67 -15.48
C ASP A 84 5.24 12.68 -15.66
N LYS A 85 4.27 12.67 -14.74
CA LYS A 85 3.18 13.66 -14.66
C LYS A 85 3.56 14.97 -13.95
N GLY A 86 4.81 15.10 -13.50
CA GLY A 86 5.29 16.28 -12.75
C GLY A 86 4.87 16.32 -11.28
N VAL A 87 4.22 15.29 -10.76
CA VAL A 87 3.83 15.17 -9.35
C VAL A 87 5.00 14.61 -8.54
N ARG A 88 5.49 15.40 -7.57
CA ARG A 88 6.75 15.13 -6.84
C ARG A 88 6.58 15.05 -5.33
N GLY A 89 5.34 14.88 -4.85
CA GLY A 89 5.00 14.87 -3.42
C GLY A 89 4.78 13.46 -2.89
N CYS A 90 4.85 13.33 -1.56
CA CYS A 90 4.31 12.16 -0.88
C CYS A 90 2.77 12.20 -0.96
N PRO A 91 2.10 11.09 -1.31
CA PRO A 91 0.63 11.03 -1.38
C PRO A 91 -0.03 10.94 0.00
N HIS A 92 0.74 10.79 1.08
CA HIS A 92 0.18 10.68 2.42
C HIS A 92 -0.31 12.02 2.95
N TYR A 93 -1.56 12.05 3.43
CA TYR A 93 -2.23 13.26 3.90
C TYR A 93 -1.53 13.98 5.08
N SER A 94 -0.74 13.26 5.89
CA SER A 94 -0.02 13.88 7.01
C SER A 94 1.34 14.45 6.60
N CYS A 95 1.82 14.14 5.39
CA CYS A 95 3.07 14.69 4.88
C CYS A 95 2.85 16.09 4.33
N LYS A 96 3.83 16.96 4.58
CA LYS A 96 3.81 18.33 4.03
C LYS A 96 3.85 18.26 2.50
N SER A 97 3.24 19.24 1.83
CA SER A 97 3.28 19.43 0.37
C SER A 97 4.65 19.88 -0.12
N GLN A 98 5.69 19.14 0.22
CA GLN A 98 7.05 19.33 -0.22
C GLN A 98 7.26 18.63 -1.56
N GLN A 99 8.05 19.26 -2.43
CA GLN A 99 8.51 18.61 -3.66
C GLN A 99 9.82 17.88 -3.39
N TYR A 100 9.92 16.67 -3.91
CA TYR A 100 11.07 15.79 -3.75
C TYR A 100 11.71 15.49 -5.12
N SER A 101 13.02 15.26 -5.13
CA SER A 101 13.64 14.43 -6.17
C SER A 101 13.23 12.96 -5.98
N LYS A 102 13.37 12.09 -7.00
CA LYS A 102 13.06 10.65 -6.86
C LYS A 102 13.82 10.04 -5.68
N LYS A 103 15.12 10.35 -5.56
CA LYS A 103 15.96 9.87 -4.46
C LYS A 103 15.44 10.33 -3.10
N SER A 104 15.24 11.63 -2.92
CA SER A 104 14.76 12.17 -1.63
C SER A 104 13.33 11.70 -1.28
N LEU A 105 12.50 11.35 -2.26
CA LEU A 105 11.19 10.77 -2.01
C LEU A 105 11.32 9.33 -1.49
N ARG A 106 12.23 8.53 -2.05
CA ARG A 106 12.55 7.19 -1.52
C ARG A 106 13.09 7.27 -0.09
N ASP A 107 13.99 8.21 0.16
CA ASP A 107 14.52 8.46 1.51
C ASP A 107 13.40 8.86 2.49
N HIS A 108 12.47 9.70 2.05
CA HIS A 108 11.28 10.07 2.82
C HIS A 108 10.38 8.86 3.09
N PHE A 109 10.12 8.02 2.11
CA PHE A 109 9.35 6.79 2.27
C PHE A 109 9.97 5.82 3.27
N ASN A 110 11.29 5.67 3.26
CA ASN A 110 12.00 4.87 4.24
C ASN A 110 11.86 5.44 5.65
N THR A 111 12.19 6.73 5.82
CA THR A 111 12.26 7.37 7.15
C THR A 111 10.91 7.66 7.78
N ALA A 112 9.94 8.14 7.01
CA ALA A 112 8.63 8.56 7.52
C ALA A 112 7.58 7.44 7.48
N HIS A 113 7.71 6.49 6.56
CA HIS A 113 6.69 5.47 6.30
C HIS A 113 7.19 4.03 6.43
N GLY A 114 8.48 3.82 6.73
CA GLY A 114 9.09 2.50 6.91
C GLY A 114 9.28 1.71 5.61
N ILE A 115 9.17 2.38 4.45
CA ILE A 115 9.23 1.74 3.12
C ILE A 115 10.69 1.81 2.61
N ALA A 116 11.47 0.79 2.89
CA ALA A 116 12.84 0.66 2.38
C ALA A 116 12.81 0.09 0.96
N LEU A 117 12.77 0.96 -0.04
CA LEU A 117 12.84 0.58 -1.46
C LEU A 117 14.30 0.16 -1.82
N PRO A 118 14.50 -0.95 -2.54
CA PRO A 118 15.83 -1.45 -2.93
C PRO A 118 16.54 -0.58 -3.97
#